data_AF-A0A0R2SN10-F1
#
_entry.id   AF-A0A0R2SN10-F1
#
_cell.length_a   1.000
_cell.length_b   1.000
_cell.length_c   1.000
_cell.angle_alpha   90.00
_cell.angle_beta   90.00
_cell.angle_gamma   90.00
#
_symmetry.space_group_name_H-M   'P 1'
#
loop_
_entity.id
_entity.type
_entity.pdbx_description
1 polymer ?
#
loop_
_entity_poly.entity_id
_entity_poly.type
_entity_poly.pdbx_seq_one_letter_code
_entity_poly.pdbx_strand_id
1 'polypeptide(L)'
;PNPNRLLKVYNTSASTLNLVRAFTQGGFADIRQVHSWNKGFAADARFSARYEEMANEIGRALQFMQSAGVDPEAFKSVDFYSSHEALILEYEKALTRIDSRTGNPYDVSAHFVWIGERTRQLDGAHMDFAEKIHNPIGVKLGPKTTPEEALAIIKKLNPKNEPGRLTFISRMGATLIREKLPPLVEAVSKSRAIVLWVCDPMHGNTYEAPSGYKTRKFDDVLDEVRGFFEVHKKLGTHPGGIHIELTGDDVTECVGGGDQISHEDLATRYESACDPRLNHTQSLELAFLVAEMLRDHKK
;
A
#
# COMPACT_ATOMS: atom_id res chain seq x y z
N PRO A 1 -21.01 -17.16 12.47
CA PRO A 1 -20.87 -16.68 11.06
C PRO A 1 -22.25 -16.38 10.47
N ASN A 2 -22.42 -15.31 9.67
CA ASN A 2 -23.70 -14.97 9.02
C ASN A 2 -23.48 -14.74 7.51
N PRO A 3 -23.94 -15.64 6.62
CA PRO A 3 -23.69 -15.56 5.18
C PRO A 3 -24.35 -14.35 4.50
N ASN A 4 -25.40 -13.77 5.07
CA ASN A 4 -26.02 -12.55 4.54
C ASN A 4 -25.06 -11.35 4.59
N ARG A 5 -23.98 -11.42 5.38
CA ARG A 5 -22.92 -10.41 5.36
C ARG A 5 -22.14 -10.38 4.05
N LEU A 6 -22.13 -11.47 3.26
CA LEU A 6 -21.51 -11.50 1.93
C LEU A 6 -22.26 -10.60 0.94
N LEU A 7 -23.60 -10.60 0.98
CA LEU A 7 -24.41 -9.67 0.18
C LEU A 7 -24.23 -8.23 0.65
N LYS A 8 -24.16 -8.01 1.97
CA LYS A 8 -23.92 -6.68 2.52
C LYS A 8 -22.58 -6.11 2.08
N VAL A 9 -21.48 -6.88 2.17
CA VAL A 9 -20.16 -6.40 1.73
C VAL A 9 -20.14 -6.13 0.23
N TYR A 10 -20.76 -6.98 -0.60
CA TYR A 10 -20.91 -6.70 -2.04
C TYR A 10 -21.60 -5.35 -2.32
N ASN A 11 -22.76 -5.11 -1.71
CA ASN A 11 -23.51 -3.87 -1.94
C ASN A 11 -22.75 -2.63 -1.46
N THR A 12 -22.07 -2.72 -0.31
CA THR A 12 -21.24 -1.64 0.21
C THR A 12 -20.05 -1.38 -0.73
N SER A 13 -19.30 -2.42 -1.12
CA SER A 13 -18.14 -2.30 -2.01
C SER A 13 -18.52 -1.69 -3.37
N ALA A 14 -19.63 -2.14 -3.97
CA ALA A 14 -20.13 -1.61 -5.24
C ALA A 14 -20.48 -0.12 -5.14
N SER A 15 -21.19 0.27 -4.08
CA SER A 15 -21.59 1.66 -3.85
C SER A 15 -20.37 2.56 -3.60
N THR A 16 -19.43 2.09 -2.77
CA THR A 16 -18.17 2.79 -2.49
C THR A 16 -17.35 2.98 -3.76
N LEU A 17 -17.13 1.93 -4.54
CA LEU A 17 -16.31 2.02 -5.75
C LEU A 17 -16.97 2.88 -6.83
N ASN A 18 -18.30 2.89 -6.91
CA ASN A 18 -19.03 3.82 -7.78
C ASN A 18 -18.76 5.28 -7.40
N LEU A 19 -18.82 5.62 -6.11
CA LEU A 19 -18.51 6.95 -5.61
C LEU A 19 -17.04 7.34 -5.85
N VAL A 20 -16.11 6.42 -5.59
CA VAL A 20 -14.68 6.64 -5.84
C VAL A 20 -14.42 6.94 -7.31
N ARG A 21 -15.00 6.17 -8.24
CA ARG A 21 -14.89 6.44 -9.69
C ARG A 21 -15.45 7.80 -10.06
N ALA A 22 -16.56 8.22 -9.44
CA ALA A 22 -17.13 9.54 -9.67
C ALA A 22 -16.20 10.67 -9.20
N PHE A 23 -15.52 10.52 -8.06
CA PHE A 23 -14.54 11.50 -7.61
C PHE A 23 -13.28 11.52 -8.49
N THR A 24 -12.74 10.36 -8.86
CA THR A 24 -11.47 10.30 -9.57
C THR A 24 -11.57 10.69 -11.04
N GLN A 25 -12.75 10.59 -11.65
CA GLN A 25 -12.99 10.96 -13.05
C GLN A 25 -13.82 12.25 -13.20
N GLY A 26 -14.50 12.70 -12.14
CA GLY A 26 -15.37 13.88 -12.15
C GLY A 26 -14.68 15.21 -11.84
N GLY A 27 -13.35 15.27 -11.92
CA GLY A 27 -12.57 16.48 -11.68
C GLY A 27 -12.25 16.79 -10.22
N PHE A 28 -12.71 15.97 -9.26
CA PHE A 28 -12.24 16.11 -7.88
C PHE A 28 -10.74 15.85 -7.83
N ALA A 29 -10.26 14.76 -8.44
CA ALA A 29 -8.85 14.34 -8.48
C ALA A 29 -7.92 15.19 -9.38
N ASP A 30 -8.33 16.41 -9.74
CA ASP A 30 -7.51 17.29 -10.58
C ASP A 30 -6.24 17.74 -9.82
N ILE A 31 -5.06 17.48 -10.38
CA ILE A 31 -3.78 17.81 -9.73
C ILE A 31 -3.62 19.30 -9.43
N ARG A 32 -4.34 20.18 -10.14
CA ARG A 32 -4.35 21.63 -9.86
C ARG A 32 -4.99 21.95 -8.51
N GLN A 33 -5.79 21.02 -7.97
CA GLN A 33 -6.38 21.10 -6.64
C GLN A 33 -5.43 20.65 -5.53
N VAL A 34 -4.20 20.21 -5.83
CA VAL A 34 -3.25 19.66 -4.84
C VAL A 34 -2.96 20.59 -3.67
N HIS A 35 -2.91 21.91 -3.92
CA HIS A 35 -2.76 22.90 -2.86
C HIS A 35 -3.99 22.99 -1.96
N SER A 36 -5.20 22.73 -2.47
CA SER A 36 -6.43 22.75 -1.67
C SER A 36 -6.51 21.57 -0.71
N TRP A 37 -6.11 20.39 -1.16
CA TRP A 37 -6.11 19.17 -0.33
C TRP A 37 -5.10 19.20 0.80
N ASN A 38 -3.96 19.85 0.55
CA ASN A 38 -2.86 19.85 1.50
C ASN A 38 -2.80 21.12 2.37
N LYS A 39 -3.74 22.06 2.21
CA LYS A 39 -3.82 23.29 3.02
C LYS A 39 -3.98 23.02 4.52
N GLY A 40 -4.61 21.92 4.91
CA GLY A 40 -4.73 21.51 6.32
C GLY A 40 -3.39 21.07 6.93
N PHE A 41 -2.48 20.52 6.11
CA PHE A 41 -1.19 19.99 6.55
C PHE A 41 -0.13 21.07 6.75
N ALA A 42 -0.21 22.18 6.00
CA ALA A 42 0.74 23.29 6.10
C ALA A 42 0.69 24.07 7.43
N ALA A 43 -0.29 23.78 8.31
CA ALA A 43 -0.43 24.45 9.60
C ALA A 43 0.56 23.92 10.67
N ASP A 44 1.16 22.74 10.47
CA ASP A 44 2.18 22.21 11.39
C ASP A 44 3.56 22.81 11.10
N ALA A 45 4.06 23.61 12.05
CA ALA A 45 5.32 24.34 11.94
C ALA A 45 6.56 23.44 11.73
N ARG A 46 6.51 22.15 12.08
CA ARG A 46 7.67 21.23 11.94
C ARG A 46 7.90 20.77 10.51
N PHE A 47 6.83 20.63 9.74
CA PHE A 47 6.89 20.18 8.35
C PHE A 47 6.64 21.31 7.36
N SER A 48 5.98 22.40 7.79
CA SER A 48 5.64 23.56 6.95
C SER A 48 6.77 24.00 6.04
N ALA A 49 8.01 24.17 6.52
CA ALA A 49 9.09 24.68 5.65
C ALA A 49 9.46 23.74 4.49
N ARG A 50 9.67 22.44 4.76
CA ARG A 50 10.03 21.44 3.73
C ARG A 50 8.84 21.09 2.84
N TYR A 51 7.66 20.99 3.46
CA TYR A 51 6.39 20.82 2.78
C TYR A 51 6.15 21.97 1.78
N GLU A 52 6.30 23.21 2.23
CA GLU A 52 6.12 24.40 1.41
C GLU A 52 7.12 24.42 0.25
N GLU A 53 8.37 24.03 0.47
CA GLU A 53 9.36 23.94 -0.62
C GLU A 53 8.88 23.00 -1.73
N MET A 54 8.45 21.79 -1.39
CA MET A 54 7.97 20.79 -2.35
C MET A 54 6.64 21.19 -2.99
N ALA A 55 5.70 21.69 -2.20
CA ALA A 55 4.42 22.20 -2.71
C ALA A 55 4.64 23.36 -3.69
N ASN A 56 5.54 24.29 -3.36
CA ASN A 56 5.90 25.38 -4.25
C ASN A 56 6.62 24.88 -5.51
N GLU A 57 7.44 23.83 -5.42
CA GLU A 57 8.06 23.19 -6.58
C GLU A 57 7.02 22.58 -7.52
N ILE A 58 6.05 21.84 -6.98
CA ILE A 58 4.91 21.29 -7.72
C ILE A 58 4.10 22.42 -8.37
N GLY A 59 3.76 23.46 -7.60
CA GLY A 59 3.02 24.62 -8.10
C GLY A 59 3.75 25.33 -9.24
N ARG A 60 5.07 25.53 -9.13
CA ARG A 60 5.90 26.10 -10.21
C ARG A 60 5.89 25.22 -11.46
N ALA A 61 5.99 23.90 -11.30
CA ALA A 61 5.95 22.97 -12.43
C ALA A 61 4.59 23.03 -13.16
N LEU A 62 3.49 23.05 -12.43
CA LEU A 62 2.14 23.20 -12.99
C LEU A 62 1.97 24.54 -13.72
N GLN A 63 2.44 25.64 -13.12
CA GLN A 63 2.39 26.98 -13.73
C GLN A 63 3.27 27.06 -14.98
N PHE A 64 4.44 26.42 -14.98
CA PHE A 64 5.30 26.33 -16.15
C PHE A 64 4.61 25.60 -17.30
N MET A 65 3.99 24.45 -17.04
CA MET A 65 3.25 23.71 -18.07
C MET A 65 2.11 24.55 -18.65
N GLN A 66 1.34 25.22 -17.79
CA GLN A 66 0.29 26.14 -18.23
C GLN A 66 0.85 27.28 -19.10
N SER A 67 1.97 27.90 -18.68
CA SER A 67 2.61 29.00 -19.41
C SER A 67 3.20 28.55 -20.75
N ALA A 68 3.62 27.29 -20.85
CA ALA A 68 4.05 26.65 -22.09
C ALA A 68 2.87 26.25 -23.00
N GLY A 69 1.63 26.53 -22.61
CA GLY A 69 0.42 26.18 -23.35
C GLY A 69 0.02 24.70 -23.24
N VAL A 70 0.55 23.98 -22.25
CA VAL A 70 0.28 22.56 -22.02
C VAL A 70 -0.73 22.41 -20.88
N ASP A 71 -1.98 22.09 -21.24
CA ASP A 71 -3.05 21.71 -20.30
C ASP A 71 -3.58 20.32 -20.65
N PRO A 72 -2.90 19.24 -20.22
CA PRO A 72 -3.28 17.88 -20.56
C PRO A 72 -4.60 17.51 -19.88
N GLU A 73 -5.52 16.90 -20.62
CA GLU A 73 -6.74 16.34 -20.03
C GLU A 73 -6.44 15.29 -18.95
N ALA A 74 -5.28 14.63 -19.06
CA ALA A 74 -4.74 13.71 -18.06
C ALA A 74 -4.52 14.33 -16.67
N PHE A 75 -4.56 15.66 -16.53
CA PHE A 75 -4.48 16.32 -15.22
C PHE A 75 -5.78 16.35 -14.44
N LYS A 76 -6.92 16.12 -15.13
CA LYS A 76 -8.26 16.22 -14.54
C LYS A 76 -8.72 14.94 -13.85
N SER A 77 -8.08 13.81 -14.14
CA SER A 77 -8.48 12.51 -13.60
C SER A 77 -7.28 11.66 -13.21
N VAL A 78 -7.55 10.70 -12.34
CA VAL A 78 -6.57 9.71 -11.89
C VAL A 78 -7.17 8.32 -12.03
N ASP A 79 -6.38 7.39 -12.56
CA ASP A 79 -6.72 5.97 -12.51
C ASP A 79 -6.58 5.47 -11.08
N PHE A 80 -7.70 5.05 -10.50
CA PHE A 80 -7.76 4.51 -9.15
C PHE A 80 -8.21 3.06 -9.20
N TYR A 81 -7.45 2.20 -8.51
CA TYR A 81 -7.68 0.77 -8.46
C TYR A 81 -8.03 0.33 -7.03
N SER A 82 -8.94 -0.62 -6.93
CA SER A 82 -9.32 -1.25 -5.67
C SER A 82 -8.52 -2.53 -5.41
N SER A 83 -8.29 -2.81 -4.13
CA SER A 83 -7.68 -4.05 -3.67
C SER A 83 -8.16 -4.49 -2.28
N HIS A 84 -8.10 -5.80 -2.02
CA HIS A 84 -8.29 -6.39 -0.69
C HIS A 84 -7.55 -7.73 -0.56
N GLU A 85 -7.44 -8.24 0.67
CA GLU A 85 -6.96 -9.60 0.92
C GLU A 85 -8.02 -10.59 0.44
N ALA A 86 -7.67 -11.46 -0.51
CA ALA A 86 -8.55 -12.52 -0.99
C ALA A 86 -8.70 -13.60 0.09
N LEU A 87 -9.48 -13.32 1.14
CA LEU A 87 -9.51 -14.13 2.36
C LEU A 87 -10.71 -15.08 2.40
N ILE A 88 -11.92 -14.56 2.11
CA ILE A 88 -13.17 -15.32 2.18
C ILE A 88 -13.44 -15.93 0.80
N LEU A 89 -12.91 -17.12 0.56
CA LEU A 89 -12.90 -17.73 -0.78
C LEU A 89 -14.30 -17.97 -1.37
N GLU A 90 -15.35 -18.14 -0.55
CA GLU A 90 -16.73 -18.20 -1.05
C GLU A 90 -17.15 -16.88 -1.72
N TYR A 91 -16.66 -15.75 -1.22
CA TYR A 91 -16.90 -14.43 -1.80
C TYR A 91 -16.11 -14.23 -3.09
N GLU A 92 -14.80 -14.50 -3.05
CA GLU A 92 -13.90 -14.32 -4.20
C GLU A 92 -14.30 -15.24 -5.37
N LYS A 93 -14.61 -16.51 -5.07
CA LYS A 93 -15.11 -17.46 -6.08
C LYS A 93 -16.43 -17.00 -6.70
N ALA A 94 -17.37 -16.49 -5.88
CA ALA A 94 -18.65 -16.00 -6.39
C ALA A 94 -18.50 -14.75 -7.26
N LEU A 95 -17.41 -13.98 -7.11
CA LEU A 95 -17.08 -12.80 -7.91
C LEU A 95 -16.06 -13.07 -9.02
N THR A 96 -15.61 -14.31 -9.19
CA THR A 96 -14.78 -14.69 -10.34
C THR A 96 -15.60 -14.78 -11.62
N ARG A 97 -15.15 -14.16 -12.72
CA ARG A 97 -15.80 -14.15 -14.03
C ARG A 97 -14.83 -14.57 -15.12
N ILE A 98 -15.36 -15.19 -16.18
CA ILE A 98 -14.59 -15.47 -17.39
C ILE A 98 -14.62 -14.23 -18.28
N ASP A 99 -13.46 -13.69 -18.59
CA ASP A 99 -13.34 -12.60 -19.56
C ASP A 99 -13.73 -13.10 -20.95
N SER A 100 -14.68 -12.40 -21.58
CA SER A 100 -15.25 -12.78 -22.87
C SER A 100 -14.27 -12.74 -24.05
N ARG A 101 -13.16 -12.00 -23.93
CA ARG A 101 -12.19 -11.79 -25.01
C ARG A 101 -11.05 -12.82 -24.96
N THR A 102 -10.61 -13.17 -23.75
CA THR A 102 -9.45 -14.04 -23.52
C THR A 102 -9.83 -15.44 -23.05
N GLY A 103 -11.04 -15.62 -22.51
CA GLY A 103 -11.46 -16.87 -21.87
C GLY A 103 -10.84 -17.08 -20.49
N ASN A 104 -10.11 -16.11 -19.96
CA ASN A 104 -9.40 -16.23 -18.70
C ASN A 104 -10.30 -15.85 -17.50
N PRO A 105 -10.19 -16.55 -16.37
CA PRO A 105 -10.86 -16.16 -15.14
C PRO A 105 -10.19 -14.96 -14.47
N TYR A 106 -10.99 -13.98 -14.09
CA TYR A 106 -10.61 -12.83 -13.25
C TYR A 106 -11.51 -12.79 -12.03
N ASP A 107 -10.91 -12.60 -10.86
CA ASP A 107 -11.67 -12.20 -9.68
C ASP A 107 -12.05 -10.72 -9.84
N VAL A 108 -13.32 -10.43 -10.13
CA VAL A 108 -13.77 -9.04 -10.31
C VAL A 108 -14.31 -8.42 -9.02
N SER A 109 -13.99 -9.01 -7.86
CA SER A 109 -14.17 -8.39 -6.56
C SER A 109 -13.28 -7.15 -6.39
N ALA A 110 -12.07 -7.16 -6.98
CA ALA A 110 -11.13 -6.06 -7.01
C ALA A 110 -10.17 -6.13 -8.21
N HIS A 111 -9.37 -5.08 -8.43
CA HIS A 111 -8.41 -5.06 -9.53
C HIS A 111 -7.12 -5.83 -9.16
N PHE A 112 -6.66 -5.64 -7.92
CA PHE A 112 -5.51 -6.33 -7.33
C PHE A 112 -5.97 -7.04 -6.06
N VAL A 113 -5.57 -8.29 -5.86
CA VAL A 113 -5.85 -9.03 -4.61
C VAL A 113 -4.55 -9.55 -4.02
N TRP A 114 -4.49 -9.72 -2.70
CA TRP A 114 -3.31 -10.31 -2.07
C TRP A 114 -3.64 -11.49 -1.16
N ILE A 115 -2.63 -12.32 -0.93
CA ILE A 115 -2.65 -13.43 0.02
C ILE A 115 -1.88 -13.01 1.27
N GLY A 116 -2.54 -13.14 2.43
CA GLY A 116 -1.98 -12.76 3.73
C GLY A 116 -0.91 -13.72 4.25
N GLU A 117 -0.16 -13.25 5.24
CA GLU A 117 0.94 -14.02 5.87
C GLU A 117 0.44 -15.35 6.47
N ARG A 118 -0.81 -15.38 6.93
CA ARG A 118 -1.42 -16.55 7.61
C ARG A 118 -2.10 -17.52 6.64
N THR A 119 -2.23 -17.16 5.37
CA THR A 119 -2.98 -17.89 4.34
C THR A 119 -2.13 -18.24 3.13
N ARG A 120 -0.82 -17.98 3.16
CA ARG A 120 0.12 -18.23 2.03
C ARG A 120 0.75 -19.63 2.01
N GLN A 121 0.11 -20.63 2.61
CA GLN A 121 0.61 -22.02 2.53
C GLN A 121 0.63 -22.45 1.06
N LEU A 122 1.77 -22.96 0.57
CA LEU A 122 2.00 -23.16 -0.86
C LEU A 122 1.00 -24.12 -1.52
N ASP A 123 0.57 -25.14 -0.77
CA ASP A 123 -0.44 -26.14 -1.10
C ASP A 123 -1.85 -25.77 -0.58
N GLY A 124 -2.01 -24.59 0.00
CA GLY A 124 -3.27 -24.09 0.57
C GLY A 124 -4.25 -23.55 -0.48
N ALA A 125 -5.51 -23.44 -0.06
CA ALA A 125 -6.63 -23.02 -0.92
C ALA A 125 -6.46 -21.61 -1.51
N HIS A 126 -5.87 -20.69 -0.75
CA HIS A 126 -5.62 -19.32 -1.19
C HIS A 126 -4.58 -19.23 -2.31
N MET A 127 -3.50 -20.02 -2.20
CA MET A 127 -2.46 -20.10 -3.24
C MET A 127 -2.98 -20.81 -4.50
N ASP A 128 -3.83 -21.84 -4.33
CA ASP A 128 -4.54 -22.49 -5.43
C ASP A 128 -5.53 -21.55 -6.15
N PHE A 129 -6.26 -20.73 -5.39
CA PHE A 129 -7.14 -19.70 -5.97
C PHE A 129 -6.36 -18.64 -6.75
N ALA A 130 -5.30 -18.09 -6.15
CA ALA A 130 -4.42 -17.11 -6.77
C ALA A 130 -3.78 -17.61 -8.08
N GLU A 131 -3.38 -18.88 -8.13
CA GLU A 131 -2.82 -19.49 -9.33
C GLU A 131 -3.81 -19.48 -10.52
N LYS A 132 -5.11 -19.60 -10.23
CA LYS A 132 -6.16 -19.75 -11.26
C LYS A 132 -6.61 -18.42 -11.84
N ILE A 133 -6.65 -17.34 -11.05
CA ILE A 133 -7.12 -16.03 -11.51
C ILE A 133 -6.04 -15.25 -12.28
N HIS A 134 -6.44 -14.34 -13.15
CA HIS A 134 -5.54 -13.55 -14.02
C HIS A 134 -5.32 -12.10 -13.56
N ASN A 135 -5.80 -11.72 -12.37
CA ASN A 135 -5.50 -10.44 -11.72
C ASN A 135 -4.00 -10.30 -11.42
N PRO A 136 -3.43 -9.08 -11.30
CA PRO A 136 -2.20 -8.88 -10.56
C PRO A 136 -2.37 -9.30 -9.09
N ILE A 137 -1.36 -9.97 -8.52
CA ILE A 137 -1.46 -10.63 -7.21
C ILE A 137 -0.36 -10.17 -6.26
N GLY A 138 -0.73 -9.92 -5.01
CA GLY A 138 0.19 -9.70 -3.89
C GLY A 138 0.38 -10.93 -3.01
N VAL A 139 1.57 -11.10 -2.44
CA VAL A 139 1.79 -12.05 -1.34
C VAL A 139 2.57 -11.36 -0.22
N LYS A 140 2.00 -11.38 0.99
CA LYS A 140 2.66 -10.85 2.19
C LYS A 140 3.84 -11.75 2.59
N LEU A 141 5.00 -11.16 2.85
CA LEU A 141 6.19 -11.87 3.32
C LEU A 141 6.61 -11.32 4.70
N GLY A 142 6.54 -12.16 5.72
CA GLY A 142 7.00 -11.85 7.07
C GLY A 142 8.46 -12.23 7.35
N PRO A 143 8.96 -11.93 8.56
CA PRO A 143 10.38 -12.11 8.93
C PRO A 143 10.86 -13.56 8.98
N LYS A 144 9.95 -14.54 8.84
CA LYS A 144 10.24 -15.97 8.79
C LYS A 144 10.28 -16.54 7.37
N THR A 145 9.93 -15.75 6.36
CA THR A 145 10.00 -16.19 4.96
C THR A 145 11.45 -16.53 4.60
N THR A 146 11.65 -17.66 3.93
CA THR A 146 12.98 -18.05 3.41
C THR A 146 13.09 -17.76 1.90
N PRO A 147 14.31 -17.65 1.37
CA PRO A 147 14.53 -17.54 -0.08
C PRO A 147 13.86 -18.65 -0.89
N GLU A 148 13.90 -19.89 -0.39
CA GLU A 148 13.32 -21.06 -1.04
C GLU A 148 11.79 -20.94 -1.12
N GLU A 149 11.14 -20.47 -0.04
CA GLU A 149 9.70 -20.19 -0.06
C GLU A 149 9.35 -19.12 -1.09
N ALA A 150 10.10 -18.01 -1.15
CA ALA A 150 9.85 -16.93 -2.11
C ALA A 150 9.97 -17.43 -3.56
N LEU A 151 11.01 -18.22 -3.87
CA LEU A 151 11.18 -18.82 -5.20
C LEU A 151 10.08 -19.83 -5.54
N ALA A 152 9.62 -20.60 -4.56
CA ALA A 152 8.50 -21.52 -4.75
C ALA A 152 7.18 -20.79 -5.04
N ILE A 153 6.93 -19.67 -4.36
CA ILE A 153 5.78 -18.79 -4.62
C ILE A 153 5.84 -18.24 -6.05
N ILE A 154 7.00 -17.75 -6.52
CA ILE A 154 7.18 -17.27 -7.89
C ILE A 154 6.84 -18.38 -8.90
N LYS A 155 7.39 -19.59 -8.69
CA LYS A 155 7.14 -20.72 -9.59
C LYS A 155 5.65 -21.05 -9.71
N LYS A 156 4.89 -20.89 -8.63
CA LYS A 156 3.44 -21.16 -8.60
C LYS A 156 2.62 -20.02 -9.20
N LEU A 157 2.88 -18.77 -8.83
CA LEU A 157 1.99 -17.64 -9.15
C LEU A 157 2.43 -16.81 -10.37
N ASN A 158 3.70 -16.89 -10.77
CA ASN A 158 4.24 -16.22 -11.95
C ASN A 158 5.13 -17.16 -12.79
N PRO A 159 4.63 -18.34 -13.22
CA PRO A 159 5.44 -19.34 -13.92
C PRO A 159 6.00 -18.87 -15.27
N LYS A 160 5.36 -17.88 -15.90
CA LYS A 160 5.76 -17.28 -17.18
C LYS A 160 6.66 -16.05 -17.02
N ASN A 161 7.00 -15.69 -15.79
CA ASN A 161 7.81 -14.52 -15.45
C ASN A 161 7.25 -13.20 -16.04
N GLU A 162 5.94 -13.04 -16.01
CA GLU A 162 5.22 -11.89 -16.54
C GLU A 162 5.47 -10.66 -15.63
N PRO A 163 6.02 -9.54 -16.14
CA PRO A 163 6.20 -8.33 -15.37
C PRO A 163 4.86 -7.79 -14.84
N GLY A 164 4.81 -7.44 -13.56
CA GLY A 164 3.61 -6.90 -12.91
C GLY A 164 2.58 -7.95 -12.46
N ARG A 165 2.78 -9.24 -12.77
CA ARG A 165 1.89 -10.32 -12.31
C ARG A 165 1.95 -10.53 -10.80
N LEU A 166 3.16 -10.57 -10.23
CA LEU A 166 3.38 -10.88 -8.81
C LEU A 166 4.06 -9.73 -8.08
N THR A 167 3.49 -9.37 -6.93
CA THR A 167 4.02 -8.39 -5.99
C THR A 167 4.35 -9.07 -4.67
N PHE A 168 5.58 -8.93 -4.19
CA PHE A 168 5.94 -9.29 -2.82
C PHE A 168 5.77 -8.08 -1.91
N ILE A 169 4.98 -8.27 -0.86
CA ILE A 169 4.66 -7.24 0.12
C ILE A 169 5.40 -7.57 1.42
N SER A 170 6.58 -6.98 1.64
CA SER A 170 7.43 -7.26 2.81
C SER A 170 6.91 -6.53 4.05
N ARG A 171 6.72 -7.27 5.15
CA ARG A 171 6.29 -6.75 6.46
C ARG A 171 7.15 -7.33 7.59
N MET A 172 8.42 -6.93 7.60
CA MET A 172 9.46 -7.52 8.44
C MET A 172 9.50 -6.91 9.85
N GLY A 173 9.09 -5.64 9.98
CA GLY A 173 9.35 -4.80 11.14
C GLY A 173 10.65 -4.01 10.98
N ALA A 174 10.67 -2.79 11.54
CA ALA A 174 11.79 -1.84 11.43
C ALA A 174 13.14 -2.44 11.86
N THR A 175 13.12 -3.23 12.94
CA THR A 175 14.32 -3.85 13.50
C THR A 175 14.87 -5.00 12.66
N LEU A 176 14.05 -5.61 11.80
CA LEU A 176 14.41 -6.82 11.06
C LEU A 176 14.56 -6.61 9.55
N ILE A 177 13.97 -5.55 8.98
CA ILE A 177 13.92 -5.34 7.52
C ILE A 177 15.31 -5.36 6.88
N ARG A 178 16.30 -4.72 7.52
CA ARG A 178 17.69 -4.61 7.01
C ARG A 178 18.46 -5.93 7.06
N GLU A 179 18.01 -6.87 7.87
CA GLU A 179 18.62 -8.21 7.99
C GLU A 179 17.88 -9.25 7.15
N LYS A 180 16.54 -9.25 7.21
CA LYS A 180 15.69 -10.32 6.66
C LYS A 180 15.32 -10.14 5.19
N LEU A 181 15.23 -8.91 4.69
CA LEU A 181 14.88 -8.66 3.29
C LEU A 181 16.01 -8.97 2.30
N PRO A 182 17.31 -8.62 2.55
CA PRO A 182 18.37 -8.82 1.56
C PRO A 182 18.49 -10.25 1.02
N PRO A 183 18.47 -11.32 1.84
CA PRO A 183 18.56 -12.69 1.32
C PRO A 183 17.43 -13.05 0.34
N LEU A 184 16.22 -12.52 0.56
CA LEU A 184 15.07 -12.75 -0.33
C LEU A 184 15.26 -12.02 -1.66
N VAL A 185 15.62 -10.73 -1.62
CA VAL A 185 15.82 -9.91 -2.81
C VAL A 185 16.97 -10.46 -3.66
N GLU A 186 18.07 -10.89 -3.05
CA GLU A 186 19.19 -11.51 -3.75
C GLU A 186 18.80 -12.81 -4.44
N ALA A 187 18.06 -13.71 -3.77
CA ALA A 187 17.66 -14.98 -4.35
C ALA A 187 16.72 -14.80 -5.55
N VAL A 188 15.74 -13.89 -5.42
CA VAL A 188 14.83 -13.53 -6.51
C VAL A 188 15.57 -12.87 -7.67
N SER A 189 16.54 -12.00 -7.38
CA SER A 189 17.37 -11.37 -8.42
C SER A 189 18.24 -12.40 -9.15
N LYS A 190 18.85 -13.34 -8.41
CA LYS A 190 19.64 -14.45 -8.98
C LYS A 190 18.81 -15.38 -9.85
N SER A 191 17.53 -15.60 -9.51
CA SER A 191 16.61 -16.39 -10.34
C SER A 191 16.10 -15.66 -11.58
N ARG A 192 16.40 -14.35 -11.71
CA ARG A 192 15.92 -13.46 -12.78
C ARG A 192 14.39 -13.35 -12.85
N ALA A 193 13.72 -13.66 -11.75
CA ALA A 193 12.28 -13.49 -11.63
C ALA A 193 11.94 -11.99 -11.56
N ILE A 194 10.90 -11.59 -12.27
CA ILE A 194 10.40 -10.22 -12.31
C ILE A 194 9.19 -10.16 -11.38
N VAL A 195 9.41 -9.54 -10.23
CA VAL A 195 8.38 -9.26 -9.22
C VAL A 195 8.45 -7.80 -8.83
N LEU A 196 7.33 -7.25 -8.38
CA LEU A 196 7.30 -5.94 -7.74
C LEU A 196 7.57 -6.10 -6.24
N TRP A 197 8.47 -5.31 -5.68
CA TRP A 197 8.69 -5.25 -4.23
C TRP A 197 7.94 -4.07 -3.63
N VAL A 198 7.11 -4.34 -2.63
CA VAL A 198 6.33 -3.33 -1.90
C VAL A 198 6.59 -3.47 -0.41
N CYS A 199 6.78 -2.35 0.28
CA CYS A 199 6.94 -2.32 1.73
C CYS A 199 5.57 -2.16 2.42
N ASP A 200 5.24 -3.06 3.34
CA ASP A 200 4.17 -2.90 4.32
C ASP A 200 4.80 -2.63 5.69
N PRO A 201 5.00 -1.35 6.05
CA PRO A 201 5.65 -0.95 7.29
C PRO A 201 4.71 -0.99 8.50
N MET A 202 3.48 -1.50 8.33
CA MET A 202 2.44 -1.39 9.35
C MET A 202 2.37 -2.67 10.17
N HIS A 203 2.16 -3.79 9.49
CA HIS A 203 1.87 -5.07 10.15
C HIS A 203 3.08 -5.67 10.86
N GLY A 204 4.30 -5.25 10.53
CA GLY A 204 5.54 -5.65 11.22
C GLY A 204 5.78 -4.94 12.56
N ASN A 205 5.15 -3.77 12.76
CA ASN A 205 5.48 -2.83 13.85
C ASN A 205 4.35 -2.63 14.88
N THR A 206 3.40 -3.57 14.93
CA THR A 206 2.28 -3.48 15.88
C THR A 206 2.69 -4.00 17.26
N TYR A 207 2.38 -3.24 18.31
CA TYR A 207 2.58 -3.61 19.70
C TYR A 207 1.39 -3.20 20.57
N GLU A 208 1.32 -3.70 21.79
CA GLU A 208 0.29 -3.32 22.77
C GLU A 208 0.82 -2.21 23.68
N ALA A 209 0.11 -1.09 23.77
CA ALA A 209 0.40 0.01 24.67
C ALA A 209 0.08 -0.37 26.13
N PRO A 210 0.63 0.34 27.14
CA PRO A 210 0.28 0.10 28.54
C PRO A 210 -1.22 0.20 28.86
N SER A 211 -1.98 0.92 28.04
CA SER A 211 -3.45 1.05 28.12
C SER A 211 -4.22 -0.16 27.56
N GLY A 212 -3.53 -1.14 26.95
CA GLY A 212 -4.14 -2.30 26.29
C GLY A 212 -4.56 -2.06 24.83
N TYR A 213 -4.48 -0.83 24.34
CA TYR A 213 -4.69 -0.54 22.92
C TYR A 213 -3.53 -1.10 22.08
N LYS A 214 -3.86 -1.76 20.97
CA LYS A 214 -2.87 -2.01 19.92
C LYS A 214 -2.51 -0.68 19.27
N THR A 215 -1.22 -0.44 19.08
CA THR A 215 -0.74 0.77 18.40
C THR A 215 0.52 0.45 17.59
N ARG A 216 0.98 1.43 16.83
CA ARG A 216 2.24 1.41 16.08
C ARG A 216 2.93 2.76 16.32
N LYS A 217 4.26 2.75 16.45
CA LYS A 217 5.03 3.99 16.50
C LYS A 217 5.25 4.46 15.08
N PHE A 218 4.91 5.72 14.79
CA PHE A 218 5.14 6.31 13.49
C PHE A 218 6.62 6.23 13.06
N ASP A 219 7.55 6.43 14.00
CA ASP A 219 8.99 6.33 13.73
C ASP A 219 9.42 4.92 13.29
N ASP A 220 8.82 3.87 13.86
CA ASP A 220 9.11 2.48 13.46
C ASP A 220 8.53 2.20 12.06
N VAL A 221 7.31 2.69 11.78
CA VAL A 221 6.70 2.62 10.44
C VAL A 221 7.64 3.27 9.42
N LEU A 222 8.11 4.48 9.70
CA LEU A 222 9.01 5.21 8.83
C LEU A 222 10.38 4.53 8.68
N ASP A 223 10.95 4.00 9.77
CA ASP A 223 12.25 3.33 9.72
C ASP A 223 12.21 2.01 8.94
N GLU A 224 11.09 1.28 8.95
CA GLU A 224 10.93 0.12 8.07
C GLU A 224 10.95 0.52 6.59
N VAL A 225 10.28 1.61 6.22
CA VAL A 225 10.33 2.15 4.85
C VAL A 225 11.75 2.58 4.48
N ARG A 226 12.46 3.29 5.37
CA ARG A 226 13.87 3.68 5.15
C ARG A 226 14.75 2.45 4.92
N GLY A 227 14.64 1.45 5.80
CA GLY A 227 15.39 0.20 5.67
C GLY A 227 15.09 -0.54 4.37
N PHE A 228 13.83 -0.55 3.93
CA PHE A 228 13.43 -1.10 2.63
C PHE A 228 14.14 -0.40 1.46
N PHE A 229 14.14 0.94 1.43
CA PHE A 229 14.86 1.72 0.40
C PHE A 229 16.37 1.51 0.45
N GLU A 230 16.97 1.46 1.64
CA GLU A 230 18.40 1.19 1.84
C GLU A 230 18.81 -0.18 1.28
N VAL A 231 18.01 -1.22 1.56
CA VAL A 231 18.25 -2.58 1.04
C VAL A 231 18.21 -2.58 -0.49
N HIS A 232 17.16 -1.99 -1.08
CA HIS A 232 17.02 -1.93 -2.53
C HIS A 232 18.13 -1.13 -3.20
N LYS A 233 18.52 0.01 -2.61
CA LYS A 233 19.67 0.82 -3.07
C LYS A 233 20.97 0.04 -3.02
N LYS A 234 21.26 -0.65 -1.91
CA LYS A 234 22.48 -1.45 -1.74
C LYS A 234 22.56 -2.61 -2.74
N LEU A 235 21.43 -3.23 -3.05
CA LEU A 235 21.36 -4.37 -3.98
C LEU A 235 21.18 -3.96 -5.45
N GLY A 236 21.04 -2.66 -5.74
CA GLY A 236 20.78 -2.18 -7.11
C GLY A 236 19.43 -2.64 -7.67
N THR A 237 18.42 -2.79 -6.82
CA THR A 237 17.06 -3.23 -7.18
C THR A 237 16.05 -2.11 -6.95
N HIS A 238 14.86 -2.24 -7.55
CA HIS A 238 13.85 -1.17 -7.52
C HIS A 238 12.91 -1.28 -6.31
N PRO A 239 12.81 -0.25 -5.45
CA PRO A 239 11.80 -0.17 -4.40
C PRO A 239 10.44 0.22 -5.03
N GLY A 240 9.58 -0.77 -5.27
CA GLY A 240 8.42 -0.65 -6.15
C GLY A 240 7.18 0.03 -5.57
N GLY A 241 7.07 0.18 -4.25
CA GLY A 241 5.97 0.90 -3.62
C GLY A 241 5.81 0.67 -2.12
N ILE A 242 4.75 1.22 -1.55
CA ILE A 242 4.35 1.07 -0.15
C ILE A 242 2.90 0.58 -0.04
N HIS A 243 2.57 -0.15 1.03
CA HIS A 243 1.24 -0.65 1.34
C HIS A 243 0.94 -0.29 2.80
N ILE A 244 0.09 0.70 3.01
CA ILE A 244 -0.17 1.30 4.33
C ILE A 244 -1.66 1.25 4.68
N GLU A 245 -1.95 1.23 5.98
CA GLU A 245 -3.31 1.35 6.52
C GLU A 245 -3.51 2.77 7.02
N LEU A 246 -4.43 3.51 6.41
CA LEU A 246 -4.69 4.92 6.71
C LEU A 246 -6.18 5.23 6.79
N THR A 247 -6.50 6.37 7.39
CA THR A 247 -7.80 7.03 7.27
C THR A 247 -7.62 8.54 7.05
N GLY A 248 -8.62 9.17 6.44
CA GLY A 248 -8.67 10.62 6.28
C GLY A 248 -9.14 11.37 7.53
N ASP A 249 -9.50 10.63 8.59
CA ASP A 249 -9.96 11.17 9.86
C ASP A 249 -8.79 11.48 10.80
N ASP A 250 -8.98 12.48 11.69
CA ASP A 250 -8.03 12.81 12.76
C ASP A 250 -8.16 11.84 13.95
N VAL A 251 -7.88 10.56 13.71
CA VAL A 251 -7.89 9.50 14.74
C VAL A 251 -6.58 9.47 15.54
N THR A 252 -6.64 8.87 16.73
CA THR A 252 -5.49 8.65 17.62
C THR A 252 -5.18 7.17 17.74
N GLU A 253 -4.74 6.55 16.64
CA GLU A 253 -4.53 5.10 16.57
C GLU A 253 -3.03 4.72 16.58
N CYS A 254 -2.17 5.50 15.91
CA CYS A 254 -0.72 5.35 15.93
C CYS A 254 -0.05 6.46 16.77
N VAL A 255 0.93 6.06 17.59
CA VAL A 255 1.72 6.95 18.46
C VAL A 255 2.79 7.70 17.65
N GLY A 256 3.06 8.95 18.04
CA GLY A 256 4.09 9.80 17.42
C GLY A 256 3.60 10.52 16.16
N GLY A 257 4.52 10.73 15.21
CA GLY A 257 4.31 11.60 14.05
C GLY A 257 4.33 13.08 14.45
N GLY A 258 3.91 13.95 13.53
CA GLY A 258 3.72 15.38 13.77
C GLY A 258 3.03 15.61 15.10
N ASP A 259 1.76 15.27 15.26
CA ASP A 259 0.99 15.64 16.47
C ASP A 259 1.50 15.07 17.81
N GLN A 260 2.56 14.24 17.82
CA GLN A 260 3.18 13.65 19.02
C GLN A 260 2.16 12.90 19.89
N ILE A 261 1.26 12.17 19.23
CA ILE A 261 0.21 11.37 19.88
C ILE A 261 0.87 10.44 20.90
N SER A 262 0.47 10.56 22.16
CA SER A 262 0.97 9.74 23.26
C SER A 262 0.17 8.44 23.43
N HIS A 263 0.57 7.60 24.38
CA HIS A 263 -0.21 6.41 24.74
C HIS A 263 -1.55 6.75 25.40
N GLU A 264 -1.61 7.85 26.14
CA GLU A 264 -2.81 8.36 26.78
C GLU A 264 -3.81 8.89 25.76
N ASP A 265 -3.31 9.53 24.70
CA ASP A 265 -4.14 10.10 23.64
C ASP A 265 -4.90 9.03 22.86
N LEU A 266 -4.44 7.77 22.85
CA LEU A 266 -5.07 6.68 22.10
C LEU A 266 -6.57 6.55 22.41
N ALA A 267 -6.95 6.70 23.67
CA ALA A 267 -8.34 6.54 24.10
C ALA A 267 -9.26 7.69 23.64
N THR A 268 -8.73 8.79 23.11
CA THR A 268 -9.53 9.96 22.72
C THR A 268 -10.35 9.69 21.47
N ARG A 269 -9.74 9.04 20.45
CA ARG A 269 -10.40 8.76 19.17
C ARG A 269 -9.84 7.53 18.46
N TYR A 270 -9.96 6.37 19.11
CA TYR A 270 -9.64 5.07 18.52
C TYR A 270 -10.88 4.47 17.82
N GLU A 271 -10.91 4.48 16.48
CA GLU A 271 -12.12 4.12 15.71
C GLU A 271 -11.97 2.84 14.88
N SER A 272 -10.74 2.35 14.68
CA SER A 272 -10.48 1.15 13.90
C SER A 272 -11.16 -0.09 14.49
N ALA A 273 -11.75 -0.88 13.60
CA ALA A 273 -12.34 -2.18 13.94
C ALA A 273 -11.28 -3.30 14.08
N CYS A 274 -10.02 -3.04 13.71
CA CYS A 274 -8.96 -4.04 13.71
C CYS A 274 -7.64 -3.42 14.16
N ASP A 275 -6.74 -3.11 13.21
CA ASP A 275 -5.42 -2.59 13.49
C ASP A 275 -5.38 -1.05 13.45
N PRO A 276 -4.45 -0.42 14.19
CA PRO A 276 -4.31 1.03 14.26
C PRO A 276 -3.84 1.64 12.93
N ARG A 277 -4.55 2.64 12.40
CA ARG A 277 -4.28 3.28 11.11
C ARG A 277 -3.48 4.57 11.29
N LEU A 278 -2.74 4.95 10.25
CA LEU A 278 -2.22 6.32 10.15
C LEU A 278 -3.39 7.29 9.99
N ASN A 279 -3.39 8.37 10.76
CA ASN A 279 -4.35 9.45 10.57
C ASN A 279 -3.97 10.34 9.36
N HIS A 280 -4.78 11.37 9.10
CA HIS A 280 -4.56 12.28 7.98
C HIS A 280 -3.13 12.90 7.97
N THR A 281 -2.71 13.49 9.08
CA THR A 281 -1.40 14.15 9.23
C THR A 281 -0.24 13.16 9.04
N GLN A 282 -0.27 12.03 9.76
CA GLN A 282 0.76 11.00 9.68
C GLN A 282 0.89 10.41 8.26
N SER A 283 -0.23 10.25 7.55
CA SER A 283 -0.24 9.72 6.18
C SER A 283 0.44 10.67 5.19
N LEU A 284 0.19 11.97 5.32
CA LEU A 284 0.85 12.98 4.50
C LEU A 284 2.34 13.08 4.85
N GLU A 285 2.68 13.10 6.13
CA GLU A 285 4.08 13.10 6.60
C GLU A 285 4.87 11.93 6.00
N LEU A 286 4.31 10.71 6.03
CA LEU A 286 4.92 9.55 5.42
C LEU A 286 5.11 9.72 3.89
N ALA A 287 4.10 10.23 3.19
CA ALA A 287 4.19 10.47 1.75
C ALA A 287 5.33 11.44 1.37
N PHE A 288 5.51 12.52 2.14
CA PHE A 288 6.63 13.46 1.95
C PHE A 288 7.98 12.80 2.13
N LEU A 289 8.14 12.02 3.19
CA LEU A 289 9.40 11.35 3.49
C LEU A 289 9.73 10.29 2.43
N VAL A 290 8.73 9.56 1.91
CA VAL A 290 8.95 8.63 0.79
C VAL A 290 9.32 9.38 -0.49
N ALA A 291 8.74 10.56 -0.76
CA ALA A 291 9.13 11.38 -1.90
C ALA A 291 10.61 11.82 -1.82
N GLU A 292 11.10 12.19 -0.64
CA GLU A 292 12.53 12.48 -0.42
C GLU A 292 13.40 11.24 -0.70
N MET A 293 13.02 10.07 -0.19
CA MET A 293 13.77 8.82 -0.43
C MET A 293 13.82 8.44 -1.92
N LEU A 294 12.73 8.65 -2.66
CA LEU A 294 12.68 8.43 -4.11
C LEU A 294 13.60 9.39 -4.87
N ARG A 295 13.70 10.65 -4.44
CA ARG A 295 14.63 11.64 -5.04
C ARG A 295 16.09 11.22 -4.85
N ASP A 296 16.43 10.70 -3.68
CA ASP A 296 17.79 10.23 -3.35
C ASP A 296 18.14 8.87 -3.99
N HIS A 297 17.13 8.14 -4.46
CA HIS A 297 17.30 6.88 -5.20
C HIS A 297 17.53 7.11 -6.71
N LYS A 298 17.09 8.24 -7.28
CA LYS A 298 17.24 8.57 -8.72
C LYS A 298 18.65 8.98 -9.16
N LYS A 299 19.71 8.55 -8.47
CA LYS A 299 21.11 8.83 -8.83
C LYS A 299 21.85 7.59 -9.29
#